data_AF-A0A967XTZ2-F1
#
_entry.id   AF-A0A967XTZ2-F1
#
_cell.length_a   1.000
_cell.length_b   1.000
_cell.length_c   1.000
_cell.angle_alpha   90.00
_cell.angle_beta   90.00
_cell.angle_gamma   90.00
#
_symmetry.space_group_name_H-M   'P 1'
#
loop_
_entity.id
_entity.type
_entity.pdbx_description
1 polymer ?
#
loop_
_entity_poly.entity_id
_entity_poly.type
_entity_poly.pdbx_seq_one_letter_code
_entity_poly.pdbx_strand_id
1 'polypeptide(L)'
;MFSAHDLINVEKYTCYLKLLIDNTAAKPFNLKVLPPEKPNVELAKKIKELSRLKYGRDRRVVEAEIMERAQLGSSAAASPSMSEPSA
;
A
#
# COMPACT_ATOMS: atom_id res chain seq x y z
N MET A 1 -22.70 -14.39 -27.34
CA MET A 1 -22.93 -12.98 -26.95
C MET A 1 -22.93 -12.94 -25.43
N PHE A 2 -22.25 -11.97 -24.81
CA PHE A 2 -22.30 -11.67 -23.37
C PHE A 2 -23.23 -10.46 -23.21
N SER A 3 -24.27 -10.56 -22.38
CA SER A 3 -25.29 -9.53 -22.20
C SER A 3 -25.18 -8.89 -20.82
N ALA A 4 -25.60 -7.63 -20.67
CA ALA A 4 -25.65 -6.95 -19.38
C ALA A 4 -26.45 -7.74 -18.32
N HIS A 5 -27.41 -8.56 -18.76
CA HIS A 5 -28.21 -9.43 -17.90
C HIS A 5 -27.40 -10.56 -17.24
N ASP A 6 -26.30 -11.01 -17.86
CA ASP A 6 -25.42 -12.04 -17.27
C ASP A 6 -24.68 -11.52 -16.03
N LEU A 7 -24.59 -10.20 -15.87
CA LEU A 7 -23.93 -9.55 -14.73
C LEU A 7 -24.89 -9.19 -13.58
N ILE A 8 -26.21 -9.28 -13.81
CA ILE A 8 -27.23 -8.88 -12.81
C ILE A 8 -27.46 -10.00 -11.78
N ASN A 9 -27.30 -11.26 -12.17
CA ASN A 9 -27.57 -12.42 -11.31
C ASN A 9 -26.34 -13.32 -11.13
N VAL A 10 -25.25 -12.75 -10.60
CA VAL A 10 -24.02 -13.51 -10.33
C VAL A 10 -24.11 -14.17 -8.95
N GLU A 11 -24.03 -15.50 -8.91
CA GLU A 11 -23.97 -16.25 -7.65
C GLU A 11 -22.71 -15.88 -6.83
N LYS A 12 -22.81 -15.95 -5.50
CA LYS A 12 -21.65 -15.74 -4.61
C LYS A 12 -20.49 -16.64 -5.04
N TYR A 13 -19.29 -16.05 -5.04
CA TYR A 13 -18.05 -16.72 -5.44
C TYR A 13 -18.02 -17.18 -6.91
N THR A 14 -18.78 -16.53 -7.79
CA THR A 14 -18.66 -16.73 -9.24
C THR A 14 -18.02 -15.51 -9.88
N CYS A 15 -17.00 -15.72 -10.72
CA CYS A 15 -16.32 -14.68 -11.47
C CYS A 15 -16.50 -14.93 -12.97
N TYR A 16 -16.86 -13.89 -13.71
CA TYR A 16 -16.89 -13.91 -15.18
C TYR A 16 -15.64 -13.22 -15.70
N LEU A 17 -14.87 -13.95 -16.50
CA LEU A 17 -13.59 -13.44 -16.98
C LEU A 17 -13.33 -13.84 -18.43
N LYS A 18 -12.73 -12.90 -19.16
CA LYS A 18 -12.25 -13.09 -20.52
C LYS A 18 -10.72 -12.98 -20.47
N LEU A 19 -10.05 -14.13 -20.51
CA LEU A 19 -8.60 -14.17 -20.48
C LEU A 19 -8.01 -14.00 -21.88
N LEU A 20 -6.84 -13.38 -21.93
CA LEU A 20 -5.95 -13.47 -23.08
C LEU A 20 -5.12 -14.74 -22.90
N ILE A 21 -5.26 -15.68 -23.84
CA ILE A 21 -4.46 -16.91 -23.90
C ILE A 21 -3.70 -16.83 -25.22
N ASP A 22 -2.36 -16.92 -25.17
CA ASP A 22 -1.49 -16.82 -26.35
C ASP A 22 -1.77 -15.56 -27.19
N ASN A 23 -1.89 -14.42 -26.51
CA ASN A 23 -2.22 -13.11 -27.12
C ASN A 23 -3.56 -13.07 -27.89
N THR A 24 -4.40 -14.09 -27.75
CA THR A 24 -5.71 -14.19 -28.39
C THR A 24 -6.79 -14.12 -27.33
N ALA A 25 -7.84 -13.34 -27.59
CA ALA A 25 -8.94 -13.17 -26.65
C ALA A 25 -9.79 -14.46 -26.60
N ALA A 26 -9.72 -15.18 -25.49
CA ALA A 26 -10.47 -16.42 -25.31
C ALA A 26 -11.97 -16.15 -25.17
N LYS A 27 -12.78 -17.21 -25.35
CA LYS A 27 -14.22 -17.15 -25.10
C LYS A 27 -14.46 -16.85 -23.61
N PRO A 28 -15.32 -15.90 -23.25
CA PRO A 28 -15.66 -15.63 -21.86
C PRO A 28 -16.21 -16.89 -21.18
N PHE A 29 -15.79 -17.15 -19.95
CA PHE A 29 -16.25 -18.28 -19.14
C PHE A 29 -16.49 -17.87 -17.68
N ASN A 30 -17.25 -18.71 -16.97
CA ASN A 30 -17.51 -18.56 -15.55
C ASN A 30 -16.53 -19.41 -14.74
N LEU A 31 -16.07 -18.86 -13.62
CA LEU A 31 -15.18 -19.53 -12.69
C LEU A 31 -15.78 -19.46 -11.29
N LYS A 32 -15.89 -20.62 -10.61
CA LYS A 32 -16.19 -20.65 -9.18
C LYS A 32 -14.89 -20.45 -8.41
N VAL A 33 -14.78 -19.33 -7.69
CA VAL A 33 -13.69 -19.08 -6.76
C VAL A 33 -13.98 -19.78 -5.44
N LEU A 34 -12.92 -20.22 -4.77
CA LEU A 34 -13.04 -20.76 -3.42
C LEU A 34 -13.38 -19.62 -2.45
N PRO A 35 -14.22 -19.85 -1.43
CA PRO A 35 -14.43 -18.86 -0.39
C PRO A 35 -13.10 -18.56 0.31
N PRO A 36 -12.84 -17.30 0.67
CA PRO A 36 -11.66 -16.97 1.46
C PRO A 36 -11.70 -17.73 2.78
N GLU A 37 -10.54 -18.16 3.24
CA GLU A 37 -10.41 -18.85 4.52
C GLU A 37 -10.90 -17.95 5.66
N LYS A 38 -11.50 -18.55 6.69
CA LYS A 38 -12.02 -17.78 7.83
C LYS A 38 -10.86 -17.03 8.51
N PRO A 39 -10.98 -15.72 8.74
CA PRO A 39 -9.92 -14.96 9.36
C PRO A 39 -9.69 -15.43 10.80
N ASN A 40 -8.46 -15.81 11.12
CA ASN A 40 -8.07 -16.12 12.49
C ASN A 40 -7.63 -14.84 13.22
N VAL A 41 -8.55 -14.25 13.98
CA VAL A 41 -8.34 -13.00 14.71
C VAL A 41 -7.26 -13.13 15.79
N GLU A 42 -7.13 -14.30 16.41
CA GLU A 42 -6.10 -14.55 17.43
C GLU A 42 -4.70 -14.59 16.81
N LEU A 43 -4.56 -15.27 15.67
CA LEU A 43 -3.30 -15.31 14.93
C LEU A 43 -2.90 -13.91 14.45
N ALA A 44 -3.86 -13.13 13.95
CA ALA A 44 -3.60 -11.75 13.53
C ALA A 44 -3.12 -10.86 14.68
N LYS A 45 -3.67 -11.02 15.90
CA LYS A 45 -3.20 -10.31 17.10
C LYS A 45 -1.77 -10.71 17.45
N LYS A 46 -1.46 -12.01 17.48
CA LYS A 46 -0.11 -12.52 17.77
C LYS A 46 0.92 -12.02 16.76
N ILE A 47 0.59 -12.00 15.47
CA ILE A 47 1.48 -11.49 14.42
C ILE A 47 1.75 -9.99 14.62
N LYS A 48 0.73 -9.19 14.96
CA LYS A 48 0.90 -7.76 15.26
C LYS A 48 1.79 -7.54 16.48
N GLU A 49 1.61 -8.31 17.53
CA GLU A 49 2.43 -8.25 18.75
C GLU A 49 3.89 -8.64 18.47
N LEU A 50 4.13 -9.72 17.73
CA LEU A 50 5.47 -10.12 17.32
C LEU A 50 6.15 -9.08 16.44
N SER A 51 5.42 -8.48 15.49
CA SER A 51 5.95 -7.40 14.65
C SER A 51 6.33 -6.18 15.51
N ARG A 52 5.48 -5.81 16.47
CA ARG A 52 5.79 -4.73 17.43
C ARG A 52 6.99 -5.04 18.31
N LEU A 53 7.19 -6.29 18.73
CA LEU A 53 8.36 -6.67 19.54
C LEU A 53 9.65 -6.71 18.72
N LYS A 54 9.57 -7.21 17.48
CA LYS A 54 10.76 -7.39 16.63
C LYS A 54 11.20 -6.09 15.95
N TYR A 55 10.25 -5.25 15.56
CA TYR A 55 10.52 -4.05 14.76
C TYR A 55 10.01 -2.76 15.40
N GLY A 56 9.27 -2.84 16.52
CA GLY A 56 8.86 -1.64 17.24
C GLY A 56 10.06 -0.95 17.86
N ARG A 57 10.15 0.36 17.63
CA ARG A 57 11.14 1.24 18.24
C ARG A 57 10.40 2.22 19.14
N ASP A 58 11.11 2.77 20.14
CA ASP A 58 10.53 3.77 21.02
C ASP A 58 10.04 4.98 20.20
N ARG A 59 8.81 5.42 20.49
CA ARG A 59 8.15 6.49 19.74
C ARG A 59 8.96 7.79 19.78
N ARG A 60 9.59 8.12 20.90
CA ARG A 60 10.38 9.36 21.06
C ARG A 60 11.62 9.36 20.17
N VAL A 61 12.26 8.20 20.02
CA VAL A 61 13.44 8.04 19.16
C VAL A 61 13.03 8.18 17.68
N VAL A 62 11.91 7.58 17.29
CA VAL A 62 11.39 7.69 15.92
C VAL A 62 10.95 9.13 15.61
N GLU A 63 10.28 9.81 16.55
CA GLU A 63 9.86 11.20 16.37
C GLU A 63 11.05 12.16 16.26
N ALA A 64 12.10 11.98 17.07
CA ALA A 64 13.35 12.74 16.95
C ALA A 64 14.06 12.50 15.60
N GLU A 65 14.17 11.24 15.18
CA GLU A 65 14.77 10.86 13.89
C GLU A 65 13.95 11.40 12.70
N ILE A 66 12.62 11.44 12.81
CA ILE A 66 11.74 12.06 11.82
C ILE A 66 11.96 13.58 11.78
N MET A 67 12.02 14.27 12.92
CA MET A 67 12.24 15.73 12.95
C MET A 67 13.61 16.10 12.38
N GLU A 68 14.64 15.32 12.69
CA GLU A 68 15.99 15.49 12.14
C GLU A 68 16.01 15.29 10.61
N ARG A 69 15.38 14.22 10.11
CA ARG A 69 15.31 13.91 8.67
C ARG A 69 14.40 14.83 7.87
N ALA A 70 13.32 15.31 8.47
CA ALA A 70 12.32 16.10 7.77
C ALA A 70 12.81 17.53 7.46
N GLN A 71 13.98 17.96 7.96
CA GLN A 71 14.58 19.29 7.70
C GLN A 71 13.57 20.46 7.79
N LEU A 72 12.58 20.34 8.67
CA LEU A 72 11.68 21.44 9.02
C LEU A 72 12.41 22.35 10.02
N GLY A 73 13.43 23.07 9.54
CA GLY A 73 14.17 24.04 10.35
C GLY A 73 15.55 24.48 9.87
N SER A 74 16.10 23.99 8.76
CA SER A 74 17.48 24.37 8.34
C SER A 74 17.62 24.75 6.86
N SER A 75 16.71 25.57 6.35
CA SER A 75 17.04 26.44 5.21
C SER A 75 16.68 27.89 5.58
N ALA A 76 17.52 28.48 6.44
CA ALA A 76 17.80 29.92 6.51
C ALA A 76 18.63 30.26 7.77
N ALA A 77 19.90 29.87 7.85
CA ALA A 77 20.87 30.55 8.72
C ALA A 77 22.33 30.23 8.38
N ALA A 78 23.12 31.31 8.14
CA ALA A 78 24.59 31.48 8.08
C ALA A 78 25.32 31.03 6.79
N SER A 79 25.61 31.91 5.79
CA SER A 79 26.61 33.03 5.62
C SER A 79 28.03 32.55 5.22
N PRO A 80 28.93 33.25 4.42
CA PRO A 80 29.47 34.62 4.66
C PRO A 80 30.12 35.45 3.47
N SER A 81 30.79 36.57 3.81
CA SER A 81 31.71 37.51 3.05
C SER A 81 31.05 38.70 2.33
N MET A 82 31.14 39.97 2.78
CA MET A 82 32.25 40.92 3.04
C MET A 82 32.89 41.55 1.79
N SER A 83 32.65 42.88 1.69
CA SER A 83 33.32 43.98 0.98
C SER A 83 33.21 44.11 -0.56
N GLU A 84 32.47 45.13 -1.01
CA GLU A 84 32.87 45.97 -2.15
C GLU A 84 32.75 47.46 -1.77
N PRO A 85 33.74 48.30 -2.12
CA PRO A 85 33.88 49.66 -1.61
C PRO A 85 33.06 50.68 -2.40
N SER A 86 32.68 51.75 -1.71
CA SER A 86 32.11 52.98 -2.27
C SER A 86 33.10 53.66 -3.22
N ALA A 87 32.70 53.89 -4.48
CA ALA A 87 33.15 54.99 -5.34
C ALA A 87 32.15 55.22 -6.47
#